data_AF-A0A183EMG4-F1
#
_entry.id   AF-A0A183EMG4-F1
#
_cell.length_a   1.000
_cell.length_b   1.000
_cell.length_c   1.000
_cell.angle_alpha   90.00
_cell.angle_beta   90.00
_cell.angle_gamma   90.00
#
_symmetry.space_group_name_H-M   'P 1'
#
loop_
_entity.id
_entity.type
_entity.pdbx_description
1 polymer ?
#
loop_
_entity_poly.entity_id
_entity_poly.type
_entity_poly.pdbx_seq_one_letter_code
_entity_poly.pdbx_strand_id
1 'polypeptide(L)'
;MTFRALKFIGPFVLMIYTILSRDLSRFILIYSIFLIGFSQSFYVIFNACARAHSKKTGNVNILDTPFEAIMRLFIMTIGEFTIFYRSLNACEEKLMQVIGKFLFIIFELFVSIMQFNLLIAMMTRTYDTISRTSMEWKRQPKTRLIALLKYSRPIGTDKTKRSFVVAKKTTVSC
;
A
#
# COMPACT_ATOMS: atom_id res chain seq x y z
N MET A 1 -16.60 22.15 -9.46
CA MET A 1 -16.19 21.76 -10.83
C MET A 1 -15.14 22.75 -11.33
N THR A 2 -13.92 22.75 -10.76
CA THR A 2 -12.98 23.89 -10.90
C THR A 2 -11.49 23.50 -10.84
N PHE A 3 -11.10 22.27 -11.20
CA PHE A 3 -9.68 21.85 -11.25
C PHE A 3 -9.13 21.61 -12.67
N ARG A 4 -9.88 21.97 -13.73
CA ARG A 4 -9.46 21.76 -15.14
C ARG A 4 -8.56 22.86 -15.72
N ALA A 5 -8.15 23.85 -14.94
CA ALA A 5 -7.43 25.03 -15.43
C ALA A 5 -5.89 24.89 -15.51
N LEU A 6 -5.30 23.86 -14.90
CA LEU A 6 -3.84 23.68 -14.88
C LEU A 6 -3.46 22.42 -15.65
N LYS A 7 -2.99 22.61 -16.90
CA LYS A 7 -2.55 21.54 -17.84
C LYS A 7 -1.47 20.60 -17.25
N PHE A 8 -0.83 21.02 -16.15
CA PHE A 8 0.14 20.25 -15.36
C PHE A 8 -0.48 19.36 -14.26
N ILE A 9 -1.68 19.69 -13.79
CA ILE A 9 -2.38 18.97 -12.70
C ILE A 9 -3.08 17.71 -13.20
N GLY A 10 -3.44 17.64 -14.49
CA GLY A 10 -4.05 16.45 -15.09
C GLY A 10 -3.22 15.18 -14.88
N PRO A 11 -1.96 15.12 -15.32
CA PRO A 11 -1.09 13.95 -15.13
C PRO A 11 -0.81 13.62 -13.67
N PHE A 12 -0.62 14.63 -12.82
CA PHE A 12 -0.38 14.46 -11.38
C PHE A 12 -1.58 13.84 -10.65
N VAL A 13 -2.78 14.37 -10.94
CA VAL A 13 -4.04 13.84 -10.40
C VAL A 13 -4.29 12.42 -10.89
N LEU A 14 -4.02 12.13 -12.16
CA LEU A 14 -4.17 10.77 -12.69
C LEU A 14 -3.19 9.79 -12.04
N MET A 15 -1.92 10.17 -11.80
CA MET A 15 -0.96 9.34 -11.07
C MET A 15 -1.44 9.04 -9.64
N ILE A 16 -1.84 10.08 -8.89
CA ILE A 16 -2.35 9.92 -7.52
C ILE A 16 -3.59 9.05 -7.50
N TYR A 17 -4.55 9.28 -8.40
CA TYR A 17 -5.77 8.49 -8.48
C TYR A 17 -5.48 7.02 -8.75
N THR A 18 -4.48 6.71 -9.58
CA THR A 18 -4.12 5.33 -9.89
C THR A 18 -3.48 4.62 -8.69
N ILE A 19 -2.66 5.33 -7.90
CA ILE A 19 -2.06 4.82 -6.66
C ILE A 19 -3.15 4.62 -5.58
N LEU A 20 -3.99 5.64 -5.34
CA LEU A 20 -5.10 5.56 -4.39
C LEU A 20 -6.10 4.46 -4.78
N SER A 21 -6.55 4.43 -6.02
CA SER A 21 -7.61 3.50 -6.42
C SER A 21 -7.13 2.05 -6.44
N ARG A 22 -5.87 1.77 -6.77
CA ARG A 22 -5.41 0.39 -6.99
C ARG A 22 -4.71 -0.26 -5.80
N ASP A 23 -3.95 0.49 -5.00
CA ASP A 23 -3.25 -0.06 -3.82
C ASP A 23 -4.02 0.15 -2.54
N LEU A 24 -4.51 1.38 -2.32
CA LEU A 24 -5.20 1.74 -1.09
C LEU A 24 -6.55 1.02 -0.98
N SER A 25 -7.27 0.80 -2.08
CA SER A 25 -8.59 0.12 -2.03
C SER A 25 -8.52 -1.32 -1.53
N ARG A 26 -7.57 -2.11 -2.02
CA ARG A 26 -7.35 -3.50 -1.59
C ARG A 26 -6.93 -3.57 -0.13
N PHE A 27 -6.08 -2.64 0.26
CA PHE A 27 -5.64 -2.48 1.64
C PHE A 27 -6.80 -2.12 2.57
N ILE A 28 -7.62 -1.12 2.21
CA ILE A 28 -8.80 -0.71 2.97
C ILE A 28 -9.80 -1.86 3.13
N LEU A 29 -9.95 -2.71 2.12
CA LEU A 29 -10.85 -3.88 2.19
C LEU A 29 -10.34 -4.89 3.23
N ILE A 30 -9.06 -5.26 3.18
CA ILE A 30 -8.49 -6.20 4.16
C ILE A 30 -8.50 -5.57 5.57
N TYR A 31 -8.21 -4.28 5.65
CA TYR A 31 -8.27 -3.50 6.89
C TYR A 31 -9.63 -3.47 7.52
N SER A 32 -10.69 -3.22 6.74
CA SER A 32 -12.04 -3.14 7.27
C SER A 32 -12.52 -4.48 7.83
N ILE A 33 -12.13 -5.61 7.22
CA ILE A 33 -12.42 -6.95 7.75
C ILE A 33 -11.80 -7.13 9.14
N PHE A 34 -10.51 -6.81 9.28
CA PHE A 34 -9.83 -6.91 10.58
C PHE A 34 -10.39 -5.91 11.59
N LEU A 35 -10.63 -4.67 11.19
CA LEU A 35 -11.16 -3.61 12.06
C LEU A 35 -12.53 -4.02 12.61
N ILE A 36 -13.44 -4.54 11.79
CA ILE A 36 -14.75 -5.01 12.24
C ILE A 36 -14.59 -6.20 13.21
N GLY A 37 -13.71 -7.16 12.92
CA GLY A 37 -13.46 -8.31 13.80
C GLY A 37 -12.91 -7.94 15.17
N PHE A 38 -11.88 -7.09 15.21
CA PHE A 38 -11.31 -6.59 16.47
C PHE A 38 -12.26 -5.63 17.18
N SER A 39 -13.07 -4.85 16.44
CA SER A 39 -14.09 -3.98 17.03
C SER A 39 -15.11 -4.74 17.87
N GLN A 40 -15.58 -5.90 17.40
CA GLN A 40 -16.47 -6.75 18.21
C GLN A 40 -15.79 -7.24 19.48
N SER A 41 -14.51 -7.61 19.40
CA SER A 41 -13.73 -8.07 20.55
C SER A 41 -13.58 -6.97 21.61
N PHE A 42 -13.23 -5.75 21.18
CA PHE A 42 -13.14 -4.60 22.08
C PHE A 42 -14.50 -4.15 22.62
N TYR A 43 -15.56 -4.22 21.82
CA TYR A 43 -16.92 -3.92 22.24
C TYR A 43 -17.37 -4.80 23.42
N VAL A 44 -17.06 -6.11 23.38
CA VAL A 44 -17.36 -7.02 24.50
C VAL A 44 -16.59 -6.64 25.76
N ILE A 45 -15.31 -6.26 25.62
CA ILE A 45 -14.45 -5.85 26.75
C ILE A 45 -14.97 -4.57 27.39
N PHE A 46 -15.28 -3.54 26.59
CA PHE A 46 -15.80 -2.28 27.11
C PHE A 46 -17.18 -2.43 27.75
N ASN A 47 -18.07 -3.23 27.16
CA ASN A 47 -19.36 -3.55 27.76
C ASN A 47 -19.20 -4.33 29.08
N ALA A 48 -18.24 -5.25 29.17
CA ALA A 48 -17.90 -5.93 30.42
C ALA A 48 -17.41 -4.94 31.51
N CYS A 49 -16.55 -4.00 31.13
CA CYS A 49 -16.08 -2.93 32.03
C CYS A 49 -17.21 -1.99 32.46
N ALA A 50 -18.10 -1.60 31.55
CA ALA A 50 -19.25 -0.75 31.83
C ALA A 50 -20.23 -1.43 32.80
N ARG A 51 -20.48 -2.74 32.63
CA ARG A 51 -21.30 -3.54 33.56
C ARG A 51 -20.68 -3.61 34.96
N ALA A 52 -19.37 -3.83 35.05
CA ALA A 52 -18.66 -3.85 36.34
C ALA A 52 -18.74 -2.49 37.06
N HIS A 53 -18.60 -1.39 36.30
CA HIS A 53 -18.75 -0.03 36.83
C HIS A 53 -20.19 0.27 37.29
N SER A 54 -21.19 -0.14 36.51
CA SER A 54 -22.62 0.03 36.86
C SER A 54 -22.99 -0.69 38.15
N LYS A 55 -22.46 -1.91 38.36
CA LYS A 55 -22.67 -2.69 39.60
C LYS A 55 -22.19 -1.97 40.87
N LYS A 56 -21.18 -1.11 40.77
CA LYS A 56 -20.62 -0.37 41.91
C LYS A 56 -21.22 1.00 42.11
N THR A 57 -21.56 1.69 41.02
CA THR A 57 -21.95 3.11 41.07
C THR A 57 -23.47 3.31 41.07
N GLY A 58 -24.26 2.24 40.85
CA GLY A 58 -25.73 2.30 40.78
C GLY A 58 -26.30 3.07 39.58
N ASN A 59 -25.45 3.81 38.85
CA ASN A 59 -25.82 4.58 37.68
C ASN A 59 -25.66 3.73 36.41
N VAL A 60 -26.81 3.42 35.80
CA VAL A 60 -26.91 2.78 34.49
C VAL A 60 -26.65 3.79 33.37
N ASN A 61 -25.38 4.13 33.16
CA ASN A 61 -24.99 4.73 31.89
C ASN A 61 -24.91 3.61 30.86
N ILE A 62 -26.04 3.36 30.17
CA ILE A 62 -26.06 2.65 28.90
C ILE A 62 -25.32 3.52 27.89
N LEU A 63 -24.00 3.45 27.90
CA LEU A 63 -23.17 3.98 26.84
C LEU A 63 -22.13 2.93 26.50
N ASP A 64 -22.47 2.11 25.52
CA ASP A 64 -21.49 1.73 24.52
C ASP A 64 -22.26 1.23 23.30
N THR A 65 -22.37 2.06 22.27
CA THR A 65 -22.89 1.59 20.98
C THR A 65 -21.74 0.97 20.20
N PRO A 66 -21.96 -0.10 19.43
CA PRO A 66 -20.88 -0.75 18.66
C PRO A 66 -20.20 0.20 17.66
N PHE A 67 -20.91 1.25 17.24
CA PHE A 67 -20.37 2.31 16.38
C PHE A 67 -19.31 3.17 17.09
N GLU A 68 -19.48 3.43 18.38
CA GLU A 68 -18.51 4.18 19.17
C GLU A 68 -17.18 3.41 19.32
N ALA A 69 -17.24 2.09 19.49
CA ALA A 69 -16.06 1.23 19.52
C ALA A 69 -15.28 1.26 18.19
N ILE A 70 -15.98 1.28 17.05
CA ILE A 70 -15.35 1.42 15.72
C ILE A 70 -14.62 2.76 15.61
N MET A 71 -15.27 3.87 15.99
CA MET A 71 -14.69 5.20 15.93
C MET A 71 -13.45 5.33 16.83
N ARG A 72 -13.50 4.79 18.04
CA ARG A 72 -12.36 4.78 18.98
C ARG A 72 -11.17 3.98 18.42
N LEU A 73 -11.43 2.84 17.78
CA LEU A 73 -10.36 2.05 17.14
C LEU A 73 -9.77 2.78 15.93
N PHE A 74 -10.59 3.47 15.15
CA PHE A 74 -10.09 4.30 14.05
C PHE A 74 -9.18 5.42 14.56
N ILE A 75 -9.59 6.17 15.59
CA ILE A 75 -8.79 7.24 16.20
C ILE A 75 -7.48 6.68 16.76
N MET A 76 -7.53 5.53 17.42
CA MET A 76 -6.35 4.83 17.92
C MET A 76 -5.34 4.53 16.79
N THR A 77 -5.80 4.08 15.63
CA THR A 77 -4.90 3.76 14.49
C THR A 77 -4.15 4.95 13.90
N ILE A 78 -4.59 6.19 14.21
CA ILE A 78 -3.95 7.44 13.81
C ILE A 78 -2.82 7.83 14.79
N GLY A 79 -2.73 7.17 15.95
CA GLY A 79 -1.68 7.38 16.97
C GLY A 79 -2.18 7.89 18.32
N GLU A 80 -3.48 8.00 18.52
CA GLU A 80 -4.12 8.46 19.77
C GLU A 80 -4.31 7.31 20.79
N PHE A 81 -3.25 6.52 21.02
CA PHE A 81 -3.32 5.32 21.89
C PHE A 81 -3.48 5.65 23.38
N THR A 82 -3.03 6.82 23.82
CA THR A 82 -3.02 7.20 25.26
C THR A 82 -4.43 7.29 25.85
N ILE A 83 -5.38 7.85 25.10
CA ILE A 83 -6.77 8.01 25.55
C ILE A 83 -7.42 6.64 25.69
N PHE A 84 -7.24 5.78 24.70
CA PHE A 84 -7.78 4.42 24.71
C PHE A 84 -7.19 3.56 25.83
N TYR A 85 -5.87 3.64 26.05
CA TYR A 85 -5.20 2.92 27.14
C TYR A 85 -5.72 3.36 28.52
N ARG A 86 -5.96 4.66 28.73
CA ARG A 86 -6.57 5.16 29.97
C ARG A 86 -7.97 4.60 30.18
N SER A 87 -8.80 4.55 29.14
CA SER A 87 -10.14 3.96 29.22
C SER A 87 -10.12 2.46 29.54
N LEU A 88 -9.18 1.70 28.97
CA LEU A 88 -8.98 0.28 29.34
C LEU A 88 -8.46 0.13 30.77
N ASN A 89 -7.56 1.01 31.22
CA ASN A 89 -6.96 0.93 32.55
C ASN A 89 -7.94 1.35 33.67
N ALA A 90 -8.95 2.15 33.35
CA ALA A 90 -10.04 2.51 34.26
C ALA A 90 -10.99 1.34 34.57
N CYS A 91 -10.88 0.23 33.84
CA CYS A 91 -11.63 -0.97 34.12
C CYS A 91 -11.16 -1.63 35.42
N GLU A 92 -12.08 -1.87 36.34
CA GLU A 92 -11.76 -2.38 37.67
C GLU A 92 -11.60 -3.90 37.72
N GLU A 93 -12.19 -4.60 36.75
CA GLU A 93 -12.04 -6.05 36.56
C GLU A 93 -10.65 -6.35 35.98
N LYS A 94 -9.71 -6.75 36.86
CA LYS A 94 -8.32 -7.07 36.48
C LYS A 94 -8.22 -8.04 35.30
N LEU A 95 -9.11 -9.02 35.21
CA LEU A 95 -9.07 -10.05 34.16
C LEU A 95 -9.37 -9.43 32.77
N MET A 96 -10.43 -8.63 32.67
CA MET A 96 -10.79 -7.93 31.43
C MET A 96 -9.76 -6.86 31.05
N GLN A 97 -9.20 -6.18 32.04
CA GLN A 97 -8.12 -5.21 31.84
C GLN A 97 -6.87 -5.86 31.23
N VAL A 98 -6.44 -7.03 31.74
CA VAL A 98 -5.27 -7.76 31.21
C VAL A 98 -5.53 -8.26 29.79
N ILE A 99 -6.70 -8.86 29.55
CA ILE A 99 -7.10 -9.33 28.21
C ILE A 99 -7.15 -8.15 27.22
N GLY A 100 -7.73 -7.02 27.62
CA GLY A 100 -7.80 -5.81 26.78
C GLY A 100 -6.43 -5.25 26.42
N LYS A 101 -5.49 -5.22 27.37
CA LYS A 101 -4.10 -4.79 27.10
C LYS A 101 -3.38 -5.74 26.14
N PHE A 102 -3.58 -7.05 26.28
CA PHE A 102 -3.00 -8.03 25.38
C PHE A 102 -3.57 -7.91 23.96
N LEU A 103 -4.90 -7.81 23.84
CA LEU A 103 -5.60 -7.62 22.56
C LEU A 103 -5.16 -6.32 21.88
N PHE A 104 -4.96 -5.25 22.66
CA PHE A 104 -4.46 -3.96 22.20
C PHE A 104 -3.07 -4.06 21.55
N ILE A 105 -2.12 -4.73 22.21
CA ILE A 105 -0.76 -4.90 21.66
C ILE A 105 -0.79 -5.71 20.36
N ILE A 106 -1.58 -6.79 20.32
CA ILE A 106 -1.70 -7.62 19.11
C ILE A 106 -2.31 -6.81 17.96
N PHE A 107 -3.39 -6.09 18.21
CA PHE A 107 -4.04 -5.27 17.19
C PHE A 107 -3.11 -4.18 16.64
N GLU A 108 -2.39 -3.47 17.52
CA GLU A 108 -1.43 -2.43 17.10
C GLU A 108 -0.29 -3.00 16.25
N LEU A 109 0.20 -4.20 16.60
CA LEU A 109 1.21 -4.91 15.82
C LEU A 109 0.67 -5.31 14.44
N PHE A 110 -0.56 -5.82 14.35
CA PHE A 110 -1.19 -6.13 13.07
C PHE A 110 -1.39 -4.90 12.20
N VAL A 111 -1.93 -3.81 12.77
CA VAL A 111 -2.17 -2.55 12.05
C VAL A 111 -0.86 -1.96 11.55
N SER A 112 0.19 -1.92 12.37
CA SER A 112 1.50 -1.39 11.96
C SER A 112 2.12 -2.20 10.82
N ILE A 113 2.12 -3.54 10.90
CA ILE A 113 2.59 -4.39 9.78
C ILE A 113 1.82 -4.08 8.49
N MET A 114 0.51 -3.91 8.59
CA MET A 114 -0.32 -3.60 7.45
C MET A 114 0.00 -2.20 6.87
N GLN A 115 0.15 -1.19 7.72
CA GLN A 115 0.54 0.16 7.28
C GLN A 115 1.91 0.16 6.59
N PHE A 116 2.88 -0.60 7.11
CA PHE A 116 4.16 -0.81 6.43
C PHE A 116 4.01 -1.51 5.08
N ASN A 117 3.13 -2.51 4.96
CA ASN A 117 2.85 -3.18 3.69
C ASN A 117 2.30 -2.22 2.62
N LEU A 118 1.48 -1.23 3.01
CA LEU A 118 1.00 -0.18 2.11
C LEU A 118 2.13 0.79 1.69
N LEU A 119 2.97 1.22 2.65
CA LEU A 119 4.11 2.10 2.38
C LEU A 119 5.14 1.44 1.43
N ILE A 120 5.45 0.15 1.65
CA ILE A 120 6.35 -0.62 0.80
C ILE A 120 5.76 -0.77 -0.60
N ALA A 121 4.45 -1.00 -0.74
CA ALA A 121 3.81 -1.09 -2.05
C ALA A 121 3.93 0.23 -2.85
N MET A 122 3.71 1.38 -2.20
CA MET A 122 3.87 2.70 -2.83
C MET A 122 5.34 2.95 -3.25
N MET A 123 6.30 2.62 -2.37
CA MET A 123 7.73 2.75 -2.67
C MET A 123 8.16 1.81 -3.79
N THR A 124 7.69 0.56 -3.81
CA THR A 124 8.03 -0.45 -4.82
C THR A 124 7.53 -0.04 -6.21
N ARG A 125 6.34 0.56 -6.32
CA ARG A 125 5.83 1.08 -7.59
C ARG A 125 6.62 2.28 -8.11
N THR A 126 7.13 3.11 -7.20
CA THR A 126 8.04 4.21 -7.55
C THR A 126 9.37 3.63 -8.03
N TYR A 127 9.87 2.58 -7.37
CA TYR A 127 11.06 1.84 -7.78
C TYR A 127 10.90 1.18 -9.16
N ASP A 128 9.77 0.56 -9.45
CA ASP A 128 9.46 -0.02 -10.77
C ASP A 128 9.38 1.04 -11.88
N THR A 129 8.83 2.22 -11.57
CA THR A 129 8.78 3.32 -12.52
C THR A 129 10.18 3.86 -12.81
N ILE A 130 11.00 4.09 -11.78
CA ILE A 130 12.39 4.57 -11.91
C ILE A 130 13.25 3.51 -12.60
N SER A 131 13.07 2.22 -12.29
CA SER A 131 13.83 1.14 -12.92
C SER A 131 13.50 1.03 -14.41
N ARG A 132 12.23 1.13 -14.80
CA ARG A 132 11.81 1.19 -16.22
C ARG A 132 12.42 2.39 -16.93
N THR A 133 12.36 3.58 -16.34
CA THR A 133 13.01 4.77 -16.89
C THR A 133 14.52 4.54 -17.05
N SER A 134 15.20 3.98 -16.04
CA SER A 134 16.64 3.68 -16.11
C SER A 134 17.00 2.66 -17.23
N MET A 135 16.13 1.69 -17.51
CA MET A 135 16.31 0.75 -18.60
C MET A 135 16.07 1.40 -19.97
N GLU A 136 15.10 2.31 -20.09
CA GLU A 136 14.87 3.10 -21.30
C GLU A 136 16.08 3.98 -21.62
N TRP A 137 16.63 4.70 -20.63
CA TRP A 137 17.87 5.48 -20.79
C TRP A 137 19.07 4.63 -21.19
N LYS A 138 19.18 3.37 -20.72
CA LYS A 138 20.23 2.44 -21.15
C LYS A 138 20.01 1.87 -22.56
N ARG A 139 18.77 1.83 -23.05
CA ARG A 139 18.43 1.39 -24.42
C ARG A 139 18.63 2.51 -25.45
N GLN A 140 18.32 3.75 -25.09
CA GLN A 140 18.45 4.93 -25.96
C GLN A 140 19.81 5.09 -26.68
N PRO A 141 20.98 4.97 -26.02
CA PRO A 141 22.26 5.11 -26.71
C PRO A 141 22.55 3.93 -27.65
N LYS A 142 22.13 2.71 -27.30
CA LYS A 142 22.33 1.53 -28.17
C LYS A 142 21.49 1.63 -29.44
N THR A 143 20.22 1.99 -29.33
CA THR A 143 19.36 2.18 -30.50
C THR A 143 19.75 3.41 -31.32
N ARG A 144 20.16 4.52 -30.69
CA ARG A 144 20.74 5.67 -31.41
C ARG A 144 22.02 5.30 -32.14
N LEU A 145 22.93 4.57 -31.51
CA LEU A 145 24.20 4.15 -32.13
C LEU A 145 23.95 3.23 -33.33
N ILE A 146 23.03 2.26 -33.23
CA ILE A 146 22.68 1.36 -34.34
C ILE A 146 22.02 2.14 -35.48
N ALA A 147 21.14 3.11 -35.17
CA ALA A 147 20.52 3.97 -36.17
C ALA A 147 21.56 4.86 -36.89
N LEU A 148 22.50 5.46 -36.14
CA LEU A 148 23.63 6.22 -36.69
C LEU A 148 24.54 5.33 -37.55
N LEU A 149 24.91 4.14 -37.08
CA LEU A 149 25.71 3.19 -37.87
C LEU A 149 25.01 2.76 -39.17
N LYS A 150 23.68 2.60 -39.14
CA LYS A 150 22.88 2.27 -40.32
C LYS A 150 22.82 3.42 -41.32
N TYR A 151 22.82 4.66 -40.84
CA TYR A 151 22.90 5.86 -41.68
C TYR A 151 24.30 6.10 -42.25
N SER A 152 25.35 5.88 -41.44
CA SER A 152 26.75 6.03 -41.87
C SER A 152 27.25 4.92 -42.80
N ARG A 153 26.64 3.73 -42.81
CA ARG A 153 26.99 2.69 -43.80
C ARG A 153 26.25 2.95 -45.13
N PRO A 154 26.96 3.20 -46.24
CA PRO A 154 26.31 3.21 -47.55
C PRO A 154 25.76 1.82 -47.86
N ILE A 155 24.55 1.80 -48.43
CA ILE A 155 23.65 0.65 -48.68
C ILE A 155 24.34 -0.55 -49.39
N GLY A 156 25.51 -0.36 -50.00
CA GLY A 156 26.29 -1.40 -50.69
C GLY A 156 27.38 -2.14 -49.89
N THR A 157 27.65 -1.81 -48.62
CA THR A 157 28.83 -2.34 -47.87
C THR A 157 28.52 -3.40 -46.81
N ASP A 158 27.36 -4.04 -46.88
CA ASP A 158 26.95 -5.04 -45.89
C ASP A 158 27.79 -6.34 -46.01
N LYS A 159 28.89 -6.39 -45.25
CA LYS A 159 29.83 -7.53 -45.20
C LYS A 159 29.14 -8.86 -44.88
N THR A 160 28.06 -8.84 -44.09
CA THR A 160 27.27 -10.00 -43.68
C THR A 160 26.48 -10.61 -44.83
N LYS A 161 25.90 -9.78 -45.71
CA LYS A 161 25.29 -10.27 -46.95
C LYS A 161 26.34 -10.77 -47.93
N ARG A 162 27.50 -10.09 -48.03
CA ARG A 162 28.59 -10.53 -48.91
C ARG A 162 29.18 -11.87 -48.51
N SER A 163 29.42 -12.13 -47.22
CA SER A 163 29.94 -13.42 -46.76
C SER A 163 28.97 -14.56 -47.05
N PHE A 164 27.66 -14.32 -46.92
CA PHE A 164 26.63 -15.30 -47.26
C PHE A 164 26.58 -15.62 -48.76
N VAL A 165 26.71 -14.61 -49.62
CA VAL A 165 26.75 -14.79 -51.08
C VAL A 165 28.03 -15.52 -51.52
N VAL A 166 29.17 -15.20 -50.91
CA VAL A 166 30.45 -15.87 -51.19
C VAL A 166 30.38 -17.34 -50.77
N ALA A 167 29.89 -17.64 -49.57
CA ALA A 167 29.76 -19.02 -49.08
C ALA A 167 28.81 -19.87 -49.96
N LYS A 168 27.69 -19.29 -50.41
CA LYS A 168 26.77 -19.98 -51.33
C LYS A 168 27.39 -20.27 -52.70
N LYS A 169 28.30 -19.41 -53.17
CA LYS A 169 29.00 -19.60 -54.45
C LYS A 169 30.02 -20.74 -54.37
N THR A 170 30.65 -20.95 -53.21
CA THR A 170 31.61 -22.04 -52.99
C THR A 170 30.95 -23.42 -52.94
N THR A 171 29.68 -23.51 -52.52
CA THR A 171 28.95 -24.79 -52.43
C THR A 171 28.33 -25.28 -53.75
N VAL A 172 28.34 -24.49 -54.82
CA VAL A 172 27.72 -24.83 -56.13
C VAL A 172 28.79 -25.11 -57.20
N SER A 173 30.05 -25.25 -56.81
CA SER A 173 31.16 -25.56 -57.71
C SER A 173 31.81 -26.89 -57.30
N CYS A 174 31.07 -27.98 -57.49
CA CYS A 174 31.54 -29.37 -57.60
C CYS A 174 30.54 -30.11 -58.49
#